data_AF-A0A1J5PAV2-F1
#
_entry.id   AF-A0A1J5PAV2-F1
#
_cell.length_a   1.000
_cell.length_b   1.000
_cell.length_c   1.000
_cell.angle_alpha   90.00
_cell.angle_beta   90.00
_cell.angle_gamma   90.00
#
_symmetry.space_group_name_H-M   'P 1'
#
loop_
_entity.id
_entity.type
_entity.pdbx_description
1 polymer ?
#
loop_
_entity_poly.entity_id
_entity_poly.type
_entity_poly.pdbx_seq_one_letter_code
_entity_poly.pdbx_strand_id
1 'polypeptide(L)'
;MPQVTWLKPRQQANALYINKKAIDDRKATYRNKMEAVFAYATHKKCRSQMLLAYFDEQHADKCGICDVCLDEKRRQHASEIFDDITNEVIQVLSTNPHDLASLVTSTNIGTEKEKIEAIRLLLDAGKIKFAGEKIIISD
;
A
#
# COMPACT_ATOMS: atom_id res chain seq x y z
N MET A 1 -67.50 -1.33 7.92
CA MET A 1 -66.09 -1.74 7.97
C MET A 1 -65.43 -1.32 6.67
N PRO A 2 -64.21 -0.74 6.67
CA PRO A 2 -63.56 -0.32 5.44
C PRO A 2 -63.16 -1.54 4.58
N GLN A 3 -63.38 -1.46 3.28
CA GLN A 3 -62.95 -2.47 2.31
C GLN A 3 -61.83 -1.93 1.42
N VAL A 4 -60.80 -2.75 1.20
CA VAL A 4 -59.74 -2.48 0.24
C VAL A 4 -60.22 -2.87 -1.16
N THR A 5 -60.15 -1.93 -2.10
CA THR A 5 -60.47 -2.17 -3.51
C THR A 5 -59.24 -1.87 -4.37
N TRP A 6 -58.94 -2.72 -5.33
CA TRP A 6 -57.82 -2.54 -6.24
C TRP A 6 -58.19 -1.56 -7.34
N LEU A 7 -57.24 -0.68 -7.70
CA LEU A 7 -57.41 0.30 -8.79
C LEU A 7 -57.30 -0.32 -10.19
N LYS A 8 -56.83 -1.57 -10.28
CA LYS A 8 -56.60 -2.27 -11.55
C LYS A 8 -57.16 -3.69 -11.49
N PRO A 9 -57.67 -4.22 -12.62
CA PRO A 9 -58.10 -5.61 -12.69
C PRO A 9 -56.91 -6.55 -12.47
N ARG A 10 -57.19 -7.75 -11.97
CA ARG A 10 -56.19 -8.81 -11.86
C ARG A 10 -55.64 -9.16 -13.24
N GLN A 11 -54.31 -9.10 -13.40
CA GLN A 11 -53.64 -9.54 -14.61
C GLN A 11 -53.63 -11.07 -14.67
N GLN A 12 -53.99 -11.63 -15.82
CA GLN A 12 -53.93 -13.08 -16.06
C GLN A 12 -52.47 -13.54 -16.11
N ALA A 13 -52.16 -14.69 -15.53
CA ALA A 13 -50.79 -15.20 -15.43
C ALA A 13 -50.12 -15.39 -16.80
N ASN A 14 -50.88 -15.81 -17.82
CA ASN A 14 -50.43 -15.97 -19.20
C ASN A 14 -50.21 -14.63 -19.94
N ALA A 15 -50.78 -13.54 -19.44
CA ALA A 15 -50.65 -12.18 -19.98
C ALA A 15 -49.66 -11.33 -19.15
N LEU A 16 -48.93 -11.94 -18.21
CA LEU A 16 -47.91 -11.27 -17.43
C LEU A 16 -46.67 -11.02 -18.29
N TYR A 17 -46.45 -9.75 -18.64
CA TYR A 17 -45.24 -9.34 -19.34
C TYR A 17 -44.09 -9.13 -18.35
N ILE A 18 -43.02 -9.92 -18.49
CA ILE A 18 -41.78 -9.76 -17.73
C ILE A 18 -40.71 -9.25 -18.68
N ASN A 19 -40.25 -8.01 -18.46
CA ASN A 19 -39.15 -7.44 -19.22
C ASN A 19 -37.82 -8.07 -18.77
N LYS A 20 -37.50 -9.23 -19.35
CA LYS A 20 -36.27 -9.97 -19.03
C LYS A 20 -35.01 -9.15 -19.29
N LYS A 21 -34.97 -8.39 -20.39
CA LYS A 21 -33.83 -7.52 -20.72
C LYS A 21 -33.56 -6.50 -19.61
N ALA A 22 -34.59 -5.81 -19.12
CA ALA A 22 -34.43 -4.84 -18.03
C ALA A 22 -33.96 -5.50 -16.73
N ILE A 23 -34.39 -6.74 -16.44
CA ILE A 23 -33.92 -7.51 -15.29
C ILE A 23 -32.44 -7.87 -15.44
N ASP A 24 -32.02 -8.33 -16.61
CA ASP A 24 -30.64 -8.70 -16.90
C ASP A 24 -29.71 -7.48 -16.86
N ASP A 25 -30.11 -6.34 -17.46
CA ASP A 25 -29.36 -5.08 -17.43
C ASP A 25 -29.19 -4.57 -15.97
N ARG A 26 -30.25 -4.69 -15.16
CA ARG A 26 -30.20 -4.37 -13.73
C ARG A 26 -29.21 -5.30 -13.02
N LYS A 27 -29.31 -6.62 -13.23
CA LYS A 27 -28.40 -7.61 -12.61
C LYS A 27 -26.94 -7.31 -12.94
N ALA A 28 -26.63 -6.98 -14.20
CA ALA A 28 -25.29 -6.61 -14.63
C ALA A 28 -24.79 -5.36 -13.90
N THR A 29 -25.64 -4.33 -13.78
CA THR A 29 -25.30 -3.10 -13.03
C THR A 29 -24.96 -3.39 -11.57
N TYR A 30 -25.77 -4.21 -10.87
CA TYR A 30 -25.48 -4.58 -9.48
C TYR A 30 -24.19 -5.39 -9.35
N ARG A 31 -23.92 -6.27 -10.32
CA ARG A 31 -22.67 -7.03 -10.34
C ARG A 31 -21.45 -6.10 -10.45
N ASN A 32 -21.48 -5.14 -11.38
CA ASN A 32 -20.40 -4.17 -11.55
C ASN A 32 -20.18 -3.33 -10.28
N LYS A 33 -21.26 -2.94 -9.59
CA LYS A 33 -21.17 -2.23 -8.30
C LYS A 33 -20.50 -3.08 -7.22
N MET A 34 -20.82 -4.37 -7.14
CA MET A 34 -20.16 -5.28 -6.18
C MET A 34 -18.68 -5.45 -6.51
N GLU A 35 -18.34 -5.64 -7.78
CA GLU A 35 -16.94 -5.73 -8.23
C GLU A 35 -16.16 -4.46 -7.89
N ALA A 36 -16.75 -3.27 -8.03
CA ALA A 36 -16.14 -2.01 -7.61
C ALA A 36 -15.90 -1.94 -6.09
N VAL A 37 -16.82 -2.46 -5.27
CA VAL A 37 -16.64 -2.54 -3.80
C VAL A 37 -15.52 -3.51 -3.43
N PHE A 38 -15.47 -4.68 -4.07
CA PHE A 38 -14.36 -5.62 -3.85
C PHE A 38 -13.03 -4.98 -4.21
N ALA A 39 -12.96 -4.35 -5.39
CA ALA A 39 -11.79 -3.61 -5.83
C ALA A 39 -11.37 -2.56 -4.79
N TYR A 40 -12.33 -1.74 -4.31
CA TYR A 40 -12.09 -0.75 -3.27
C TYR A 40 -11.52 -1.35 -1.99
N ALA A 41 -11.92 -2.55 -1.57
CA ALA A 41 -11.41 -3.19 -0.37
C ALA A 41 -10.02 -3.82 -0.56
N THR A 42 -9.76 -4.43 -1.72
CA THR A 42 -8.58 -5.29 -1.92
C THR A 42 -7.39 -4.60 -2.58
N HIS A 43 -7.60 -3.64 -3.47
CA HIS A 43 -6.50 -3.00 -4.18
C HIS A 43 -5.68 -2.07 -3.27
N LYS A 44 -4.39 -1.94 -3.58
CA LYS A 44 -3.43 -1.05 -2.93
C LYS A 44 -3.26 0.26 -3.72
N LYS A 45 -4.37 0.88 -4.12
CA LYS A 45 -4.41 2.23 -4.71
C LYS A 45 -4.98 3.21 -3.68
N CYS A 46 -4.62 4.48 -3.78
CA CYS A 46 -5.16 5.52 -2.90
C CYS A 46 -6.70 5.46 -2.86
N ARG A 47 -7.28 5.36 -1.65
CA ARG A 47 -8.73 5.17 -1.46
C ARG A 47 -9.55 6.31 -2.07
N SER A 48 -9.08 7.56 -1.91
CA SER A 48 -9.75 8.74 -2.47
C SER A 48 -9.74 8.73 -3.99
N GLN A 49 -8.61 8.41 -4.63
CA GLN A 49 -8.55 8.26 -6.09
C GLN A 49 -9.52 7.19 -6.61
N MET A 50 -9.68 6.07 -5.88
CA MET A 50 -10.61 5.01 -6.27
C MET A 50 -12.06 5.46 -6.18
N LEU A 51 -12.42 6.20 -5.13
CA LEU A 51 -13.77 6.74 -4.96
C LEU A 51 -14.09 7.77 -6.04
N LEU A 52 -13.17 8.70 -6.29
CA LEU A 52 -13.32 9.74 -7.31
C LEU A 52 -13.45 9.12 -8.71
N ALA A 53 -12.61 8.14 -9.06
CA ALA A 53 -12.71 7.43 -10.33
C ALA A 53 -14.04 6.67 -10.52
N TYR A 54 -14.65 6.16 -9.44
CA TYR A 54 -15.98 5.54 -9.49
C TYR A 54 -17.11 6.54 -9.79
N PHE A 55 -16.91 7.82 -9.44
CA PHE A 55 -17.80 8.93 -9.77
C PHE A 55 -17.30 9.76 -10.97
N ASP A 56 -16.59 9.11 -11.90
CA ASP A 56 -16.08 9.67 -13.16
C ASP A 56 -15.02 10.79 -13.03
N GLU A 57 -14.35 10.89 -11.88
CA GLU A 57 -13.23 11.81 -11.63
C GLU A 57 -11.88 11.04 -11.71
N GLN A 58 -11.33 10.89 -12.92
CA GLN A 58 -10.21 9.97 -13.20
C GLN A 58 -8.81 10.47 -12.81
N HIS A 59 -8.62 11.78 -12.65
CA HIS A 59 -7.29 12.42 -12.55
C HIS A 59 -7.01 13.05 -11.19
N ALA A 60 -7.53 12.44 -10.11
CA ALA A 60 -7.28 12.91 -8.76
C ALA A 60 -5.83 12.62 -8.32
N ASP A 61 -5.22 13.57 -7.61
CA ASP A 61 -3.93 13.35 -6.95
C ASP A 61 -4.04 12.36 -5.78
N LYS A 62 -2.91 11.85 -5.31
CA LYS A 62 -2.87 11.02 -4.09
C LYS A 62 -3.31 11.85 -2.89
N CYS A 63 -4.22 11.33 -2.07
CA CYS A 63 -4.75 12.10 -0.93
C CYS A 63 -3.78 12.24 0.25
N GLY A 64 -2.72 11.42 0.34
CA GLY A 64 -1.71 11.47 1.40
C GLY A 64 -2.15 10.97 2.79
N ILE A 65 -3.45 10.77 3.03
CA ILE A 65 -4.00 10.48 4.37
C ILE A 65 -4.64 9.09 4.52
N CYS A 66 -4.88 8.36 3.44
CA CYS A 66 -5.46 7.00 3.52
C CYS A 66 -4.42 5.95 3.92
N ASP A 67 -4.89 4.77 4.33
CA ASP A 67 -4.07 3.63 4.73
C ASP A 67 -2.98 3.29 3.70
N VAL A 68 -3.32 3.28 2.41
CA VAL A 68 -2.36 3.01 1.33
C VAL A 68 -1.28 4.09 1.24
N CYS A 69 -1.67 5.37 1.25
CA CYS A 69 -0.72 6.48 1.16
C CYS A 69 0.20 6.56 2.39
N LEU A 70 -0.34 6.29 3.58
CA LEU A 70 0.45 6.25 4.81
C LEU A 70 1.44 5.08 4.81
N ASP A 71 1.05 3.93 4.26
CA ASP A 71 1.96 2.79 4.10
C ASP A 71 3.10 3.09 3.12
N GLU A 72 2.79 3.67 1.97
CA GLU A 72 3.80 4.12 1.00
C GLU A 72 4.78 5.12 1.63
N LYS A 73 4.27 6.13 2.36
CA LYS A 73 5.11 7.13 3.03
C LYS A 73 6.04 6.50 4.08
N ARG A 74 5.55 5.54 4.87
CA ARG A 74 6.38 4.81 5.84
C ARG A 74 7.49 4.02 5.17
N ARG A 75 7.20 3.35 4.06
CA ARG A 75 8.20 2.60 3.29
C ARG A 75 9.26 3.51 2.66
N GLN A 76 8.84 4.64 2.11
CA GLN A 76 9.77 5.65 1.57
C GLN A 76 10.70 6.16 2.65
N HIS A 77 10.16 6.58 3.79
CA HIS A 77 10.95 7.05 4.93
C HIS A 77 11.91 5.99 5.46
N ALA A 78 11.49 4.72 5.52
CA ALA A 78 12.37 3.62 5.92
C ALA A 78 13.53 3.41 4.91
N SER A 79 13.26 3.56 3.61
CA SER A 79 14.29 3.50 2.57
C SER A 79 15.27 4.67 2.67
N GLU A 80 14.77 5.89 2.89
CA GLU A 80 15.59 7.10 3.05
C GLU A 80 16.52 6.96 4.27
N ILE A 81 15.99 6.52 5.43
CA ILE A 81 16.80 6.23 6.61
C ILE A 81 17.88 5.18 6.31
N PHE A 82 17.52 4.12 5.59
CA PHE A 82 18.47 3.06 5.25
C PHE A 82 19.61 3.58 4.36
N ASP A 83 19.30 4.41 3.39
CA ASP A 83 20.29 5.03 2.50
C ASP A 83 21.19 6.00 3.28
N ASP A 84 20.63 6.80 4.18
CA ASP A 84 21.37 7.72 5.05
C ASP A 84 22.33 6.97 5.99
N ILE A 85 21.86 5.89 6.64
CA ILE A 85 22.70 5.02 7.48
C ILE A 85 23.82 4.41 6.63
N THR A 86 23.51 3.94 5.43
CA THR A 86 24.50 3.33 4.54
C THR A 86 25.60 4.32 4.19
N ASN A 87 25.23 5.55 3.85
CA ASN A 87 26.18 6.61 3.54
C ASN A 87 27.04 6.96 4.75
N GLU A 88 26.45 7.08 5.94
CA GLU A 88 27.17 7.37 7.18
C GLU A 88 28.16 6.24 7.53
N VAL A 89 27.74 4.97 7.43
CA VAL A 89 28.60 3.80 7.66
C VAL A 89 29.80 3.79 6.72
N ILE A 90 29.59 4.05 5.43
CA ILE A 90 30.69 4.09 4.44
C ILE A 90 31.65 5.25 4.76
N GLN A 91 31.13 6.42 5.14
CA GLN A 91 31.97 7.57 5.52
C GLN A 91 32.83 7.26 6.74
N VAL A 92 32.25 6.68 7.80
CA VAL A 92 32.98 6.30 9.01
C VAL A 92 34.06 5.27 8.69
N LEU A 93 33.71 4.21 7.97
CA LEU A 93 34.66 3.13 7.61
C LEU A 93 35.76 3.59 6.65
N SER A 94 35.56 4.68 5.90
CA SER A 94 36.59 5.27 5.06
C SER A 94 37.71 5.92 5.87
N THR A 95 37.44 6.34 7.12
CA THR A 95 38.43 6.99 7.98
C THR A 95 39.24 6.00 8.81
N ASN A 96 38.61 4.97 9.38
CA ASN A 96 39.29 3.98 10.21
C ASN A 96 38.47 2.67 10.27
N PRO A 97 39.11 1.49 10.36
CA PRO A 97 38.40 0.25 10.67
C PRO A 97 37.80 0.27 12.08
N HIS A 98 36.51 0.00 12.19
CA HIS A 98 35.76 -0.02 13.46
C HIS A 98 35.25 -1.43 13.81
N ASP A 99 35.06 -1.72 15.10
CA ASP A 99 34.28 -2.88 15.53
C ASP A 99 32.77 -2.59 15.40
N LEU A 100 31.94 -3.63 15.52
CA LEU A 100 30.50 -3.48 15.33
C LEU A 100 29.86 -2.56 16.37
N ALA A 101 30.29 -2.64 17.63
CA ALA A 101 29.73 -1.84 18.72
C ALA A 101 30.09 -0.35 18.58
N SER A 102 31.33 -0.04 18.22
CA SER A 102 31.79 1.33 17.99
C SER A 102 31.20 1.90 16.71
N LEU A 103 31.00 1.09 15.67
CA LEU A 103 30.37 1.53 14.42
C LEU A 103 28.93 1.99 14.69
N VAL A 104 28.13 1.17 15.37
CA VAL A 104 26.75 1.52 15.76
C VAL A 104 26.69 2.77 16.65
N THR A 105 27.67 2.93 17.54
CA THR A 105 27.78 4.11 18.42
C THR A 105 28.19 5.38 17.66
N SER A 106 29.04 5.24 16.63
CA SER A 106 29.54 6.37 15.84
C SER A 106 28.55 6.88 14.80
N THR A 107 27.67 6.00 14.31
CA THR A 107 26.56 6.41 13.45
C THR A 107 25.47 7.05 14.28
N ASN A 108 25.01 8.24 13.91
CA ASN A 108 23.97 8.96 14.64
C ASN A 108 22.57 8.75 14.05
N ILE A 109 22.47 8.29 12.80
CA ILE A 109 21.20 8.22 12.09
C ILE A 109 20.48 6.89 12.39
N GLY A 110 19.18 6.98 12.69
CA GLY A 110 18.33 5.81 12.93
C GLY A 110 18.48 5.19 14.33
N THR A 111 17.63 4.21 14.60
CA THR A 111 17.64 3.41 15.82
C THR A 111 18.73 2.35 15.76
N GLU A 112 19.13 1.82 16.93
CA GLU A 112 20.13 0.74 17.01
C GLU A 112 19.75 -0.48 16.16
N LYS A 113 18.45 -0.82 16.11
CA LYS A 113 17.94 -1.93 15.30
C LYS A 113 18.11 -1.67 13.81
N GLU A 114 17.75 -0.48 13.33
CA GLU A 114 17.88 -0.09 11.92
C GLU A 114 19.36 -0.08 11.49
N LYS A 115 20.26 0.42 12.36
CA LYS A 115 21.71 0.39 12.13
C LYS A 115 22.25 -1.02 11.97
N ILE A 116 21.90 -1.92 12.90
CA ILE A 116 22.34 -3.32 12.86
C ILE A 116 21.81 -4.01 11.60
N GLU A 117 20.55 -3.76 11.23
CA GLU A 117 19.96 -4.31 10.01
C GLU A 117 20.65 -3.79 8.75
N ALA A 118 20.97 -2.50 8.70
CA ALA A 118 21.72 -1.91 7.60
C ALA A 118 23.13 -2.50 7.46
N ILE A 119 23.87 -2.63 8.57
CA ILE A 119 25.20 -3.25 8.56
C ILE A 119 25.13 -4.71 8.09
N ARG A 120 24.11 -5.48 8.52
CA ARG A 120 23.90 -6.85 8.04
C ARG A 120 23.66 -6.89 6.53
N LEU A 121 22.79 -6.02 6.01
CA LEU A 121 22.52 -5.94 4.57
C LEU A 121 23.77 -5.54 3.77
N LEU A 122 24.62 -4.67 4.31
CA LEU A 122 25.89 -4.28 3.68
C LEU A 122 26.92 -5.41 3.68
N LEU A 123 26.97 -6.23 4.74
CA LEU A 123 27.79 -7.44 4.80
C LEU A 123 27.29 -8.50 3.81
N ASP A 124 25.97 -8.73 3.77
CA ASP A 124 25.33 -9.68 2.86
C ASP A 124 25.50 -9.28 1.39
N ALA A 125 25.46 -7.97 1.11
CA ALA A 125 25.74 -7.42 -0.21
C ALA A 125 27.24 -7.39 -0.57
N GLY A 126 28.13 -7.74 0.37
CA GLY A 126 29.58 -7.76 0.17
C GLY A 126 30.22 -6.37 0.05
N LYS A 127 29.53 -5.29 0.39
CA LYS A 127 30.09 -3.92 0.37
C LYS A 127 31.08 -3.66 1.50
N ILE A 128 30.91 -4.38 2.61
CA ILE A 128 31.80 -4.35 3.77
C ILE A 128 32.17 -5.79 4.16
N LYS A 129 33.35 -5.99 4.73
CA LYS A 129 33.90 -7.29 5.11
C LYS A 129 34.52 -7.25 6.50
N PHE A 130 34.51 -8.40 7.19
CA PHE A 130 35.23 -8.56 8.45
C PHE A 130 36.71 -8.84 8.16
N ALA A 131 37.59 -8.00 8.72
CA ALA A 131 39.03 -8.22 8.82
C ALA A 131 39.39 -8.50 10.29
N GLY A 132 39.13 -9.73 10.73
CA GLY A 132 39.23 -10.11 12.15
C GLY A 132 38.04 -9.57 12.95
N GLU A 133 38.31 -8.84 14.04
CA GLU A 133 37.27 -8.19 14.86
C GLU A 133 36.77 -6.84 14.28
N LYS A 134 37.41 -6.33 13.22
CA LYS A 134 37.10 -5.02 12.63
C LYS A 134 36.40 -5.15 11.29
N ILE A 135 35.53 -4.20 10.99
CA ILE A 135 34.81 -4.07 9.73
C ILE A 135 35.59 -3.10 8.84
N ILE A 136 35.76 -3.46 7.57
CA ILE A 136 36.38 -2.63 6.53
C ILE A 136 35.52 -2.64 5.26
N ILE A 137 35.71 -1.64 4.40
CA ILE A 137 35.09 -1.60 3.08
C ILE A 137 35.70 -2.71 2.21
N SER A 138 34.87 -3.42 1.45
CA SER A 138 35.37 -4.39 0.47
C SER A 138 35.90 -3.67 -0.78
N ASP A 139 37.02 -4.15 -1.31
CA ASP A 139 37.52 -3.79 -2.64
C ASP A 139 36.64 -4.42 -3.74
#